data_AF-A0AAV8X570-F1
#
_entry.id   AF-A0AAV8X570-F1
#
_cell.length_a   1.000
_cell.length_b   1.000
_cell.length_c   1.000
_cell.angle_alpha   90.00
_cell.angle_beta   90.00
_cell.angle_gamma   90.00
#
_symmetry.space_group_name_H-M   'P 1'
#
loop_
_entity.id
_entity.type
_entity.pdbx_description
1 polymer ?
#
loop_
_entity_poly.entity_id
_entity_poly.type
_entity_poly.pdbx_seq_one_letter_code
_entity_poly.pdbx_strand_id
1 'polypeptide(L)'
;MDIWIAVKSKNVVTLSVDNLFTDPKIGAAHSTSTDTGSALFLGGHRFLKKVRGIVSRTPYIGCIRNVEINTEPQPLIPNMAEGNITIGFCPTN
;
A
#
# COMPACT_ATOMS: atom_id res chain seq x y z
N MET A 1 11.68 2.89 11.66
CA MET A 1 10.57 2.01 11.23
C MET A 1 9.38 2.89 11.26
N ASP A 2 8.94 3.26 10.08
CA ASP A 2 8.18 4.47 9.89
C ASP A 2 6.72 4.07 9.71
N ILE A 3 5.81 4.84 10.29
CA ILE A 3 4.38 4.61 10.27
C ILE A 3 3.81 5.36 9.07
N TRP A 4 3.28 4.60 8.11
CA TRP A 4 2.68 5.15 6.89
C TRP A 4 1.16 5.09 6.98
N ILE A 5 0.50 6.22 6.70
CA ILE A 5 -0.96 6.29 6.63
C ILE A 5 -1.34 6.95 5.31
N ALA A 6 -2.29 6.34 4.59
CA ALA A 6 -2.86 6.89 3.38
C ALA A 6 -4.38 6.98 3.52
N VAL A 7 -4.94 8.17 3.29
CA VAL A 7 -6.38 8.41 3.34
C VAL A 7 -6.84 8.92 1.99
N LYS A 8 -7.88 8.28 1.43
CA LYS A 8 -8.59 8.75 0.24
C LYS A 8 -10.02 9.11 0.64
N SER A 9 -10.43 10.35 0.37
CA SER A 9 -11.80 10.82 0.53
C SER A 9 -12.27 11.43 -0.79
N LYS A 10 -13.15 10.70 -1.50
CA LYS A 10 -13.56 11.02 -2.87
C LYS A 10 -12.35 11.21 -3.80
N ASN A 11 -12.16 12.42 -4.33
CA ASN A 11 -11.06 12.81 -5.20
C ASN A 11 -9.87 13.42 -4.44
N VAL A 12 -9.88 13.43 -3.10
CA VAL A 12 -8.78 13.97 -2.27
C VAL A 12 -7.99 12.83 -1.66
N VAL A 13 -6.66 12.91 -1.74
CA VAL A 13 -5.72 11.95 -1.14
C VAL A 13 -4.72 12.68 -0.26
N THR A 14 -4.50 12.15 0.95
CA THR A 14 -3.52 12.65 1.90
C THR A 14 -2.63 11.49 2.38
N LEU A 15 -1.34 11.75 2.51
CA LEU A 15 -0.36 10.81 3.05
C LEU A 15 0.26 11.38 4.32
N SER A 16 0.56 10.50 5.28
CA SER A 16 1.30 10.82 6.50
C SER A 16 2.42 9.82 6.74
N VAL A 17 3.54 10.32 7.27
CA VAL A 17 4.69 9.53 7.69
C VAL A 17 5.04 9.95 9.11
N ASP A 18 5.03 9.03 10.07
CA ASP A 18 5.34 9.33 11.47
C ASP A 18 4.59 10.56 12.00
N ASN A 19 3.28 10.60 11.72
CA ASN A 19 2.36 11.70 12.08
C ASN A 19 2.60 13.04 11.36
N LEU A 20 3.49 13.11 10.39
CA LEU A 20 3.70 14.28 9.52
C LEU A 20 2.85 14.15 8.26
N PHE A 21 1.83 15.00 8.15
CA PHE A 21 0.94 15.03 7.00
C PHE A 21 1.54 15.83 5.84
N THR A 22 1.36 15.29 4.63
CA THR A 22 1.62 15.99 3.37
C THR A 22 0.45 16.91 3.01
N ASP A 23 0.73 17.90 2.14
CA ASP A 23 -0.34 18.67 1.52
C ASP A 23 -1.25 17.75 0.69
N PRO A 24 -2.59 17.81 0.88
CA PRO A 24 -3.53 16.98 0.15
C PRO A 24 -3.41 17.18 -1.37
N LYS A 25 -3.56 16.09 -2.12
CA LYS A 25 -3.66 16.14 -3.58
C LYS A 25 -5.10 15.91 -4.02
N ILE A 26 -5.56 16.76 -4.94
CA ILE A 26 -6.93 16.79 -5.43
C ILE A 26 -6.95 16.31 -6.88
N GLY A 27 -7.63 15.19 -7.14
CA GLY A 27 -7.94 14.69 -8.47
C GLY A 27 -9.16 15.36 -9.10
N ALA A 28 -9.55 14.91 -10.29
CA ALA A 28 -10.70 15.48 -11.00
C ALA A 28 -11.99 15.38 -10.17
N ALA A 29 -12.80 16.44 -10.15
CA ALA A 29 -13.97 16.55 -9.28
C ALA A 29 -15.04 15.47 -9.50
N HIS A 30 -15.15 14.94 -10.72
CA HIS A 30 -16.08 13.86 -11.06
C HIS A 30 -15.58 12.46 -10.65
N SER A 31 -14.31 12.33 -10.25
CA SER A 31 -13.68 11.05 -9.88
C SER A 31 -13.82 10.79 -8.38
N THR A 32 -15.04 10.48 -7.93
CA THR A 32 -15.36 10.27 -6.51
C THR A 32 -15.16 8.84 -6.03
N SER A 33 -15.16 7.85 -6.92
CA SER A 33 -14.88 6.43 -6.60
C SER A 33 -13.70 5.88 -7.38
N THR A 34 -13.21 4.74 -6.93
CA THR A 34 -12.22 3.92 -7.65
C THR A 34 -12.61 2.48 -7.44
N ASP A 35 -13.51 1.99 -8.28
CA ASP A 35 -14.06 0.65 -8.16
C ASP A 35 -13.12 -0.34 -8.84
N THR A 36 -12.52 -1.25 -8.05
CA THR A 36 -11.56 -2.24 -8.53
C THR A 36 -11.98 -3.63 -8.10
N GLY A 37 -11.95 -4.60 -9.03
CA GLY A 37 -12.19 -6.01 -8.74
C GLY A 37 -10.91 -6.87 -8.70
N SER A 38 -9.73 -6.25 -8.72
CA SER A 38 -8.45 -6.94 -8.72
C SER A 38 -7.96 -7.25 -7.30
N ALA A 39 -7.07 -8.24 -7.17
CA ALA A 39 -6.41 -8.55 -5.91
C ALA A 39 -5.59 -7.35 -5.38
N LEU A 40 -5.47 -7.26 -4.06
CA LEU A 40 -4.60 -6.30 -3.39
C LEU A 40 -3.19 -6.88 -3.28
N PHE A 41 -2.18 -6.10 -3.67
CA PHE A 41 -0.79 -6.53 -3.63
C PHE A 41 0.00 -5.68 -2.64
N LEU A 42 0.88 -6.33 -1.87
CA LEU A 42 1.79 -5.69 -0.93
C LEU A 42 3.24 -5.98 -1.34
N GLY A 43 4.10 -4.97 -1.25
CA GLY A 43 5.53 -5.07 -1.58
C GLY A 43 5.87 -5.22 -3.07
N GLY A 44 4.92 -5.57 -3.94
CA GLY A 44 5.18 -5.74 -5.37
C GLY A 44 3.91 -5.87 -6.20
N HIS A 45 4.06 -6.18 -7.49
CA HIS A 45 2.95 -6.46 -8.41
C HIS A 45 3.45 -7.30 -9.59
N ARG A 46 2.70 -8.33 -10.02
CA ARG A 46 3.09 -9.23 -11.13
C ARG A 46 3.37 -8.49 -12.44
N PHE A 47 2.66 -7.39 -12.67
CA PHE A 47 2.79 -6.53 -13.85
C PHE A 47 3.35 -5.14 -13.52
N LEU A 48 4.31 -5.04 -12.59
CA LEU A 48 4.85 -3.76 -12.09
C LEU A 48 5.29 -2.78 -13.20
N LYS A 49 5.73 -3.29 -14.35
CA LYS A 49 6.13 -2.50 -15.53
C LYS A 49 4.96 -1.87 -16.30
N LYS A 50 3.73 -2.39 -16.16
CA LYS A 50 2.56 -1.98 -16.96
C LYS A 50 1.41 -1.43 -16.10
N VAL A 51 1.40 -1.72 -14.81
CA VAL A 51 0.33 -1.29 -13.90
C VAL A 51 0.31 0.23 -13.76
N ARG A 52 -0.89 0.79 -13.90
CA ARG A 52 -1.17 2.22 -13.73
C ARG A 52 -1.21 2.58 -12.24
N GLY A 53 -0.99 3.85 -11.92
CA GLY A 53 -1.08 4.35 -10.53
C GLY A 53 0.11 4.00 -9.63
N ILE A 54 1.08 3.21 -10.11
CA ILE A 54 2.34 2.94 -9.41
C ILE A 54 3.48 3.62 -10.18
N VAL A 55 4.27 4.45 -9.49
CA VAL A 55 5.45 5.10 -10.08
C VAL A 55 6.68 4.20 -9.97
N SER A 56 6.85 3.55 -8.81
CA SER A 56 7.95 2.60 -8.59
C SER A 56 7.86 1.41 -9.56
N ARG A 57 9.00 1.04 -10.16
CA ARG A 57 9.13 -0.10 -11.09
C ARG A 57 9.98 -1.23 -10.53
N THR A 58 10.27 -1.19 -9.24
CA THR A 58 10.98 -2.23 -8.50
C THR A 58 10.16 -2.68 -7.29
N PRO A 59 10.17 -3.98 -6.93
CA PRO A 59 9.58 -4.46 -5.68
C PRO A 59 10.23 -3.79 -4.46
N TYR A 60 9.47 -3.69 -3.38
CA TYR A 60 9.95 -3.26 -2.08
C TYR A 60 10.86 -4.33 -1.46
N ILE A 61 11.93 -3.89 -0.80
CA ILE A 61 12.85 -4.72 -0.05
C ILE A 61 12.87 -4.19 1.39
N GLY A 62 12.40 -4.99 2.34
CA GLY A 62 12.32 -4.59 3.74
C GLY A 62 11.26 -5.38 4.51
N CYS A 63 10.82 -4.81 5.63
CA CYS A 63 9.80 -5.39 6.51
C CYS A 63 8.50 -4.58 6.42
N ILE A 64 7.38 -5.27 6.22
CA ILE A 64 6.03 -4.72 6.32
C ILE A 64 5.33 -5.45 7.45
N ARG A 65 4.71 -4.71 8.37
CA ARG A 65 3.95 -5.25 9.50
C ARG A 65 2.82 -4.30 9.87
N ASN A 66 1.88 -4.77 10.69
CA ASN A 66 0.77 -3.97 11.22
C ASN A 66 -0.07 -3.32 10.10
N VAL A 67 -0.36 -4.08 9.03
CA VAL A 67 -1.15 -3.60 7.90
C VAL A 67 -2.62 -3.51 8.30
N GLU A 68 -3.21 -2.35 8.03
CA GLU A 68 -4.61 -2.05 8.32
C GLU A 68 -5.25 -1.40 7.09
N ILE A 69 -6.44 -1.86 6.72
CA ILE A 69 -7.21 -1.35 5.59
C ILE A 69 -8.60 -1.01 6.08
N ASN A 70 -9.05 0.22 5.86
CA ASN A 70 -10.36 0.70 6.34
C ASN A 70 -10.57 0.41 7.84
N THR A 71 -9.54 0.65 8.64
CA THR A 71 -9.52 0.37 10.09
C THR A 71 -9.61 -1.11 10.50
N GLU A 72 -9.48 -2.04 9.54
CA GLU A 72 -9.46 -3.47 9.82
C GLU A 72 -8.04 -4.04 9.68
N PRO A 73 -7.48 -4.65 10.75
CA PRO A 73 -6.20 -5.33 10.69
C PRO A 73 -6.23 -6.46 9.66
N GLN A 74 -5.25 -6.48 8.77
CA GLN A 74 -5.14 -7.51 7.73
C GLN A 74 -4.16 -8.60 8.16
N PRO A 75 -4.62 -9.85 8.36
CA PRO A 75 -3.71 -10.94 8.69
C PRO A 75 -2.85 -11.28 7.47
N LEU A 76 -1.53 -11.17 7.63
CA LEU A 76 -0.57 -11.61 6.62
C LEU A 76 -0.31 -13.10 6.81
N ILE A 77 -0.92 -13.92 5.96
CA ILE A 77 -0.84 -15.40 6.04
C ILE A 77 -0.01 -15.99 4.88
N PRO A 78 0.62 -17.16 5.07
CA PRO A 78 1.57 -17.71 4.09
C PRO A 78 1.03 -17.96 2.68
N ASN A 79 -0.27 -18.23 2.53
CA ASN A 79 -0.90 -18.43 1.21
C ASN A 79 -1.00 -17.13 0.37
N MET A 80 -0.76 -15.96 0.97
CA MET A 80 -0.69 -14.67 0.27
C MET A 80 0.71 -14.37 -0.26
N ALA A 81 1.72 -15.14 0.14
CA ALA A 81 3.11 -14.89 -0.24
C ALA A 81 3.42 -15.41 -1.64
N GLU A 82 4.04 -14.56 -2.47
CA GLU A 82 4.52 -14.90 -3.81
C GLU A 82 5.96 -14.43 -3.98
N GLY A 83 6.89 -15.37 -4.17
CA GLY A 83 8.32 -15.11 -4.30
C GLY A 83 9.10 -15.29 -2.99
N ASN A 84 10.24 -14.61 -2.86
CA ASN A 84 11.13 -14.73 -1.70
C ASN A 84 10.64 -13.85 -0.53
N ILE A 85 9.64 -14.34 0.21
CA ILE A 85 8.99 -13.62 1.32
C ILE A 85 8.95 -14.52 2.55
N THR A 86 9.33 -13.99 3.71
CA THR A 86 9.17 -14.65 5.01
C THR A 86 8.02 -14.00 5.76
N ILE A 87 7.05 -14.81 6.22
CA ILE A 87 5.89 -14.36 6.99
C ILE A 87 6.11 -14.65 8.48
N GLY A 88 5.68 -13.72 9.34
CA GLY A 88 5.73 -13.87 10.80
C GLY A 88 7.04 -13.41 11.45
N PHE A 89 8.01 -12.95 10.67
CA PHE A 89 9.30 -12.50 11.19
C PHE A 89 9.91 -11.39 10.34
N CYS A 90 10.49 -10.38 10.99
CA CYS A 90 11.31 -9.36 10.35
C CYS A 90 12.72 -9.36 10.96
N PRO A 91 13.77 -9.62 10.17
CA PRO A 91 15.15 -9.56 10.64
C PRO A 91 15.53 -8.15 11.12
N THR A 92 16.41 -8.06 12.11
CA THR A 92 16.88 -6.80 12.72
C THR A 92 18.35 -6.49 12.43
N ASN A 93 18.99 -7.26 11.55
CA ASN A 93 20.42 -7.11 11.20
C ASN A 93 20.62 -6.18 10.01
#